data_AF-A0A967LE78-F1
#
_entry.id   AF-A0A967LE78-F1
#
_cell.length_a   1.000
_cell.length_b   1.000
_cell.length_c   1.000
_cell.angle_alpha   90.00
_cell.angle_beta   90.00
_cell.angle_gamma   90.00
#
_symmetry.space_group_name_H-M   'P 1'
#
loop_
_entity.id
_entity.type
_entity.pdbx_description
1 polymer ?
#
loop_
_entity_poly.entity_id
_entity_poly.type
_entity_poly.pdbx_seq_one_letter_code
_entity_poly.pdbx_strand_id
1 'polypeptide(L)' 'MKRYFVLGREEMINSSWILPLINDGFYIALVSLVPFMLVIFIIALLAPMAIGGISYSVQAMAFKYSRID' A
#
# COMPACT_ATOMS: atom_id res chain seq x y z
N MET A 1 3.69 -14.82 14.67
CA MET A 1 4.97 -14.48 14.00
C MET A 1 5.98 -15.64 13.93
N LYS A 2 6.12 -16.53 14.93
CA LYS A 2 7.15 -17.60 14.91
C LYS A 2 7.14 -18.53 13.68
N ARG A 3 5.97 -18.78 13.06
CA ARG A 3 5.82 -19.75 11.97
C ARG A 3 6.57 -19.41 10.67
N TYR A 4 6.81 -18.14 10.37
CA TYR A 4 7.53 -17.74 9.15
C TYR A 4 9.05 -17.74 9.32
N PHE A 5 9.54 -17.84 10.56
CA PHE A 5 10.97 -17.82 10.90
C PHE A 5 11.48 -19.19 11.39
N VAL A 6 10.60 -20.19 11.47
CA VAL A 6 10.92 -21.55 11.89
C VAL A 6 10.29 -22.50 10.88
N LEU A 7 11.14 -23.18 10.11
CA LEU A 7 10.72 -24.22 9.16
C LEU A 7 10.73 -25.58 9.84
N GLY A 8 9.73 -26.41 9.56
CA GLY A 8 9.74 -27.82 9.89
C GLY A 8 10.79 -28.57 9.07
N ARG A 9 11.33 -29.67 9.61
CA ARG A 9 12.36 -30.48 8.93
C ARG A 9 11.91 -30.96 7.54
N GLU A 10 10.63 -31.30 7.39
CA GLU A 10 10.05 -31.75 6.12
C GLU A 10 9.97 -30.63 5.08
N GLU A 11 9.67 -29.41 5.53
CA GLU A 11 9.61 -28.19 4.71
C GLU A 11 11.02 -27.75 4.27
N MET A 12 12.05 -28.05 5.06
CA MET A 12 13.45 -27.82 4.68
C MET A 12 13.94 -28.79 3.61
N ILE A 13 13.44 -30.02 3.59
CA ILE A 13 13.85 -31.06 2.65
C ILE A 13 13.17 -30.88 1.28
N ASN A 14 11.95 -30.34 1.26
CA ASN A 14 11.20 -30.07 0.05
C ASN A 14 11.11 -28.56 -0.23
N SER A 15 11.95 -28.08 -1.16
CA SER A 15 12.04 -26.66 -1.52
C SER A 15 10.77 -26.08 -2.16
N SER A 16 9.82 -26.92 -2.59
CA SER A 16 8.55 -26.47 -3.18
C SER A 16 7.66 -25.68 -2.21
N TRP A 17 7.89 -25.79 -0.89
CA TRP A 17 7.07 -25.14 0.14
C TRP A 17 7.51 -23.71 0.50
N ILE A 18 8.70 -23.29 0.07
CA ILE A 18 9.26 -21.99 0.43
C ILE A 18 8.48 -20.83 -0.22
N LEU A 19 8.19 -20.94 -1.52
CA LEU A 19 7.45 -19.92 -2.28
C LEU A 19 6.03 -19.66 -1.73
N PRO A 20 5.21 -20.69 -1.47
CA PRO A 20 3.91 -20.52 -0.82
C PRO A 20 4.01 -19.85 0.56
N LEU A 21 4.99 -20.23 1.38
CA LEU A 21 5.16 -19.67 2.72
C LEU A 21 5.50 -18.16 2.68
N ILE A 22 6.34 -17.74 1.73
CA ILE A 22 6.67 -16.34 1.50
C ILE A 22 5.43 -15.57 1.02
N ASN A 23 4.68 -16.13 0.07
CA ASN A 23 3.48 -15.50 -0.46
C ASN A 23 2.43 -15.26 0.64
N ASP A 24 2.19 -16.26 1.50
CA ASP A 24 1.27 -16.13 2.63
C ASP A 24 1.74 -15.06 3.63
N GLY A 25 3.03 -15.05 3.96
CA GLY A 25 3.62 -14.04 4.83
C GLY A 25 3.49 -12.62 4.25
N PHE A 26 3.72 -12.47 2.94
CA PHE A 26 3.59 -11.22 2.22
C PHE A 26 2.13 -10.73 2.17
N TYR A 27 1.19 -11.63 1.88
CA TYR A 27 -0.23 -11.33 1.89
C TYR A 27 -0.69 -10.84 3.27
N ILE A 28 -0.32 -11.54 4.33
CA ILE A 28 -0.68 -11.14 5.70
C ILE A 28 -0.07 -9.79 6.06
N ALA A 29 1.19 -9.56 5.71
CA ALA A 29 1.85 -8.28 5.95
C ALA A 29 1.14 -7.13 5.22
N LEU A 30 0.81 -7.31 3.94
CA LEU A 30 0.08 -6.32 3.16
C LEU A 30 -1.30 -6.03 3.74
N VAL A 31 -2.09 -7.06 4.01
CA VAL A 31 -3.43 -6.92 4.60
C VAL A 31 -3.36 -6.22 5.96
N SER A 32 -2.33 -6.50 6.75
CA SER A 32 -2.11 -5.84 8.04
C SER A 32 -1.78 -4.34 7.91
N LEU A 33 -1.18 -3.92 6.79
CA LEU A 33 -0.88 -2.51 6.51
C LEU A 33 -2.08 -1.72 5.98
N VAL A 34 -3.06 -2.38 5.37
CA VAL A 34 -4.28 -1.74 4.81
C VAL A 34 -4.96 -0.75 5.76
N PRO A 35 -5.29 -1.09 7.02
CA PRO A 35 -5.99 -0.15 7.90
C PRO A 35 -5.19 1.13 8.16
N PHE A 36 -3.88 1.02 8.32
CA PHE A 36 -3.00 2.18 8.52
C PHE A 36 -2.92 3.05 7.26
N MET A 37 -2.77 2.42 6.10
CA MET A 37 -2.76 3.11 4.81
C MET A 37 -4.07 3.82 4.54
N LEU A 38 -5.22 3.24 4.92
CA LEU A 38 -6.52 3.88 4.79
C LEU A 38 -6.64 5.15 5.64
N VAL A 39 -6.17 5.10 6.89
CA VAL A 39 -6.18 6.30 7.76
C VAL A 39 -5.32 7.40 7.16
N ILE A 40 -4.09 7.07 6.72
CA ILE A 40 -3.21 8.05 6.08
C ILE A 40 -3.85 8.61 4.81
N PHE A 41 -4.45 7.76 3.99
CA PHE A 41 -5.11 8.17 2.75
C PHE A 41 -6.24 9.17 3.02
N ILE A 42 -7.08 8.90 4.02
CA ILE A 42 -8.15 9.82 4.42
C ILE A 42 -7.55 11.16 4.87
N ILE A 43 -6.53 11.14 5.73
CA ILE A 43 -5.88 12.37 6.21
C ILE A 43 -5.25 13.14 5.04
N ALA A 44 -4.60 12.46 4.10
CA ALA A 44 -3.96 13.05 2.94
C ALA A 44 -4.97 13.74 2.00
N LEU A 45 -6.21 13.25 1.94
CA LEU A 45 -7.30 13.94 1.24
C LEU A 45 -7.84 15.12 2.05
N LEU A 46 -8.10 14.91 3.35
CA LEU A 46 -8.71 15.93 4.20
C LEU A 46 -7.82 17.14 4.43
N ALA A 47 -6.49 16.96 4.52
CA ALA A 47 -5.55 18.04 4.79
C ALA A 47 -5.59 19.18 3.75
N PRO A 48 -5.42 18.93 2.42
CA PRO A 48 -5.56 19.99 1.42
C PRO A 48 -6.99 20.52 1.32
N MET A 49 -8.01 19.70 1.56
CA MET A 49 -9.41 20.14 1.59
C MET A 49 -9.69 21.12 2.74
N ALA A 50 -9.06 20.92 3.91
CA ALA A 50 -9.20 21.81 5.05
C ALA A 50 -8.52 23.17 4.84
N ILE A 51 -7.44 23.22 4.06
CA ILE A 51 -6.67 24.45 3.80
C ILE A 51 -7.20 25.21 2.57
N GLY A 52 -7.52 24.50 1.49
CA GLY A 52 -7.86 25.09 0.19
C GLY A 52 -9.30 24.87 -0.28
N GLY A 53 -10.12 24.16 0.51
CA GLY A 53 -11.46 23.74 0.10
C GLY A 53 -11.47 22.66 -0.98
N ILE A 54 -12.67 22.29 -1.43
CA ILE A 54 -12.87 21.38 -2.56
C ILE A 54 -13.31 22.22 -3.76
N SER A 55 -12.37 22.68 -4.58
CA SER A 55 -12.69 23.37 -5.83
C SER A 55 -12.20 22.56 -7.03
N TYR A 56 -13.05 21.68 -7.54
CA TYR A 56 -12.79 20.93 -8.77
C TYR A 56 -13.00 21.85 -9.98
N SER A 57 -11.90 22.24 -10.64
CA SER A 57 -11.95 22.98 -11.91
C SER A 57 -11.44 22.09 -13.03
N VAL A 58 -12.33 21.77 -13.99
CA VAL A 58 -11.96 21.06 -15.21
C VAL A 58 -10.92 21.85 -16.01
N GLN A 59 -11.00 23.19 -16.01
CA GLN A 59 -9.98 24.03 -16.65
C GLN A 59 -8.63 23.98 -15.92
N ALA A 60 -8.57 23.63 -14.63
CA ALA A 60 -7.32 23.45 -13.90
C ALA A 60 -6.63 22.10 -14.21
N MET A 61 -7.40 21.08 -14.60
CA MET A 61 -6.87 19.78 -15.04
C MET A 61 -6.42 19.77 -16.51
N ALA A 62 -6.91 20.72 -17.32
CA ALA A 62 -6.46 20.87 -18.69
C ALA A 62 -4.96 21.22 -18.75
N PHE A 63 -4.27 20.67 -19.75
CA PHE A 63 -2.87 20.98 -20.00
C PHE A 63 -2.71 22.48 -20.34
N LYS A 64 -1.84 23.17 -19.63
CA LYS A 64 -1.56 24.60 -19.82
C LYS A 64 -0.11 24.79 -20.22
N TYR A 65 0.14 25.04 -21.50
CA TYR A 65 1.48 25.38 -22.02
C TYR A 65 2.09 26.57 -21.25
N SER A 66 1.27 27.54 -20.84
CA SER A 66 1.69 28.70 -20.06
C SER A 66 2.14 28.41 -18.62
N ARG A 67 2.05 27.17 -18.13
CA ARG A 67 2.58 26.75 -16.82
C ARG A 67 3.92 26.00 -16.92
N ILE A 68 4.47 25.89 -18.14
CA ILE A 68 5.74 25.22 -18.42
C ILE A 68 6.88 26.24 -18.55
N ASP A 69 6.56 27.51 -18.82
CA ASP A 69 7.50 28.64 -18.75
C ASP A 69 7.86 29.03 -17.31
#